data_AF-A0AA96NIX1-F1
#
_entry.id   AF-A0AA96NIX1-F1
#
_cell.length_a   1.000
_cell.length_b   1.000
_cell.length_c   1.000
_cell.angle_alpha   90.00
_cell.angle_beta   90.00
_cell.angle_gamma   90.00
#
_symmetry.space_group_name_H-M   'P 1'
#
loop_
_entity.id
_entity.type
_entity.pdbx_description
1 polymer ?
#
loop_
_entity_poly.entity_id
_entity_poly.type
_entity_poly.pdbx_seq_one_letter_code
_entity_poly.pdbx_strand_id
1 'polypeptide(L)'
;MVGTTNNALEILEQKRFVLVQNPESIKSRGNHYGKGFDLYDKKFFNPNQAAIKDNSIYGGANNSNATEFFIRMKNFEFSSALLNSNFTTDEIKKSNYQITRSPESLVNKSLLKEKYPPEFELQYIYREEDQFSKVRITYNKDFLPTKIEWYYKGEEGLKWYTWRTYSYPFKNKEEFDKRLDEEMANIEEISRENEGD
;
A
#
# COMPACT_ATOMS: atom_id res chain seq x y z
N MET A 1 -10.73 25.14 18.56
CA MET A 1 -10.96 23.68 18.64
C MET A 1 -9.73 22.99 18.11
N VAL A 2 -9.03 22.26 18.96
CA VAL A 2 -7.94 21.37 18.54
C VAL A 2 -8.63 20.10 18.08
N GLY A 3 -8.67 19.86 16.76
CA GLY A 3 -9.31 18.68 16.20
C GLY A 3 -8.63 17.41 16.69
N THR A 4 -9.38 16.32 16.87
CA THR A 4 -8.81 15.01 17.21
C THR A 4 -7.83 14.58 16.12
N THR A 5 -6.61 14.25 16.52
CA THR A 5 -5.57 13.72 15.63
C THR A 5 -6.09 12.45 14.98
N ASN A 6 -6.11 12.40 13.65
CA ASN A 6 -6.50 11.19 12.94
C ASN A 6 -5.30 10.23 12.96
N ASN A 7 -5.31 9.24 13.85
CA ASN A 7 -4.29 8.19 13.80
C ASN A 7 -4.72 7.15 12.75
N ALA A 8 -4.44 7.46 11.48
CA ALA A 8 -4.75 6.57 10.37
C ALA A 8 -4.14 5.18 10.58
N LEU A 9 -2.95 5.08 11.19
CA LEU A 9 -2.33 3.80 11.53
C LEU A 9 -3.17 2.98 12.52
N GLU A 10 -3.62 3.58 13.62
CA GLU A 10 -4.50 2.89 14.59
C GLU A 10 -5.81 2.41 13.94
N ILE A 11 -6.43 3.24 13.09
CA ILE A 11 -7.66 2.87 12.40
C ILE A 11 -7.38 1.75 11.38
N LEU A 12 -6.25 1.78 10.68
CA LEU A 12 -5.86 0.73 9.73
C LEU A 12 -5.58 -0.60 10.42
N GLU A 13 -4.87 -0.58 11.54
CA GLU A 13 -4.63 -1.76 12.36
C GLU A 13 -5.95 -2.36 12.91
N GLN A 14 -6.95 -1.52 13.20
CA GLN A 14 -8.30 -1.98 13.57
C GLN A 14 -9.12 -2.52 12.40
N LYS A 15 -9.01 -1.93 11.20
CA LYS A 15 -9.76 -2.39 10.01
C LYS A 15 -9.17 -3.64 9.37
N ARG A 16 -7.96 -4.04 9.78
CA ARG A 16 -7.22 -5.31 9.54
C ARG A 16 -6.95 -5.64 8.07
N PHE A 17 -7.99 -5.68 7.24
CA PHE A 17 -7.91 -6.14 5.86
C PHE A 17 -7.84 -4.97 4.88
N VAL A 18 -6.74 -4.86 4.15
CA VAL A 18 -6.51 -3.78 3.17
C VAL A 18 -6.27 -4.38 1.80
N LEU A 19 -6.99 -3.88 0.79
CA LEU A 19 -6.64 -4.10 -0.61
C LEU A 19 -5.83 -2.92 -1.13
N VAL A 20 -4.64 -3.18 -1.65
CA VAL A 20 -3.82 -2.17 -2.33
C VAL A 20 -3.80 -2.46 -3.82
N GLN A 21 -4.14 -1.46 -4.64
CA GLN A 21 -4.09 -1.59 -6.10
C GLN A 21 -3.30 -0.45 -6.75
N ASN A 22 -2.48 -0.81 -7.74
CA ASN A 22 -1.80 0.12 -8.65
C ASN A 22 -2.57 0.15 -9.99
N PRO A 23 -2.89 1.34 -10.55
CA PRO A 23 -3.52 1.46 -11.87
C PRO A 23 -2.83 0.71 -13.01
N GLU A 24 -1.50 0.64 -13.06
CA GLU A 24 -0.76 -0.08 -14.10
C GLU A 24 -1.00 -1.59 -14.02
N SER A 25 -1.03 -2.13 -12.80
CA SER A 25 -1.36 -3.53 -12.57
C SER A 25 -2.82 -3.82 -12.90
N ILE A 26 -3.75 -2.90 -12.56
CA ILE A 26 -5.15 -3.04 -12.95
C ILE A 26 -5.32 -2.99 -14.47
N LYS A 27 -4.63 -2.09 -15.17
CA LYS A 27 -4.68 -1.99 -16.63
C LYS A 27 -4.25 -3.30 -17.32
N SER A 28 -3.23 -3.96 -16.78
CA SER A 28 -2.67 -5.18 -17.38
C SER A 28 -3.33 -6.48 -16.90
N ARG A 29 -3.85 -6.52 -15.67
CA ARG A 29 -4.33 -7.75 -15.01
C ARG A 29 -5.82 -7.71 -14.63
N GLY A 30 -6.49 -6.59 -14.83
CA GLY A 30 -7.91 -6.39 -14.54
C GLY A 30 -8.20 -5.83 -13.14
N ASN A 31 -9.45 -5.37 -12.94
CA ASN A 31 -9.91 -4.67 -11.73
C ASN A 31 -9.84 -5.51 -10.45
N HIS A 32 -9.78 -6.84 -10.58
CA HIS A 32 -9.67 -7.75 -9.43
C HIS A 32 -8.23 -7.88 -8.92
N TYR A 33 -7.23 -7.39 -9.66
CA TYR A 33 -5.83 -7.50 -9.26
C TYR A 33 -5.48 -6.49 -8.16
N GLY A 34 -4.92 -6.98 -7.06
CA GLY A 34 -4.49 -6.16 -5.94
C GLY A 34 -3.79 -7.01 -4.88
N LYS A 35 -2.98 -6.37 -4.06
CA LYS A 35 -2.28 -7.00 -2.94
C LYS A 35 -3.13 -6.90 -1.69
N GLY A 36 -3.38 -8.02 -1.04
CA GLY A 36 -4.16 -8.08 0.19
C GLY A 36 -3.24 -8.13 1.41
N PHE A 37 -3.60 -7.37 2.45
CA PHE A 37 -2.93 -7.40 3.74
C PHE A 37 -3.94 -7.64 4.85
N ASP A 38 -3.65 -8.59 5.73
CA ASP A 38 -4.15 -8.60 7.10
C ASP A 38 -3.06 -8.01 7.99
N LEU A 39 -3.25 -6.76 8.43
CA LEU A 39 -2.26 -6.03 9.23
C LEU A 39 -2.10 -6.60 10.65
N TYR A 40 -3.10 -7.32 11.17
CA TYR A 40 -3.08 -7.86 12.53
C TYR A 40 -2.43 -9.25 12.56
N ASP A 41 -2.94 -10.19 11.77
CA ASP A 41 -2.41 -11.56 11.70
C ASP A 41 -1.16 -11.66 10.79
N LYS A 42 -0.75 -10.53 10.18
CA LYS A 42 0.39 -10.44 9.23
C LYS A 42 0.26 -11.39 8.05
N LYS A 43 -0.97 -11.65 7.60
CA LYS A 43 -1.24 -12.40 6.37
C LYS A 43 -1.15 -11.49 5.16
N PHE A 44 -0.78 -12.07 4.03
CA PHE A 44 -0.56 -11.31 2.81
C PHE A 44 -0.79 -12.15 1.58
N PHE A 45 -1.29 -11.54 0.51
CA PHE A 45 -1.19 -12.12 -0.83
C PHE A 45 -0.81 -11.05 -1.86
N ASN A 46 -0.01 -11.48 -2.84
CA ASN A 46 0.28 -10.77 -4.07
C ASN A 46 0.00 -11.74 -5.22
N PRO A 47 -1.03 -11.48 -6.05
CA PRO A 47 -1.57 -12.51 -6.92
C PRO A 47 -0.52 -13.13 -7.84
N ASN A 48 -0.53 -14.46 -7.91
CA ASN A 48 0.39 -15.30 -8.69
C ASN A 48 1.88 -15.13 -8.34
N GLN A 49 2.24 -14.50 -7.21
CA GLN A 49 3.64 -14.19 -6.88
C GLN A 49 4.06 -14.66 -5.50
N ALA A 50 3.30 -14.27 -4.47
CA ALA A 50 3.66 -14.61 -3.10
C ALA A 50 2.45 -14.55 -2.16
N ALA A 51 2.43 -15.41 -1.16
CA ALA A 51 1.46 -15.36 -0.07
C ALA A 51 2.12 -15.64 1.29
N ILE A 52 1.52 -15.13 2.36
CA ILE A 52 1.91 -15.39 3.75
C ILE A 52 0.67 -15.84 4.52
N LYS A 53 0.76 -17.03 5.11
CA LYS A 53 -0.27 -17.59 6.00
C LYS A 53 0.43 -18.40 7.09
N ASP A 54 -0.02 -18.25 8.34
CA ASP A 54 0.46 -19.02 9.50
C ASP A 54 2.00 -19.05 9.64
N ASN A 55 2.65 -17.90 9.37
CA ASN A 55 4.11 -17.70 9.41
C ASN A 55 4.90 -18.52 8.34
N SER A 56 4.22 -19.05 7.33
CA SER A 56 4.80 -19.65 6.14
C SER A 56 4.72 -18.70 4.93
N ILE A 57 5.71 -18.79 4.04
CA ILE A 57 5.74 -18.07 2.76
C ILE A 57 5.48 -19.08 1.65
N TYR A 58 4.58 -18.72 0.73
CA TYR A 58 4.31 -19.45 -0.50
C TYR A 58 4.79 -18.59 -1.67
N GLY A 59 5.66 -19.11 -2.53
CA GLY A 59 6.30 -18.34 -3.60
C GLY A 59 7.25 -17.24 -3.08
N GLY A 60 7.55 -16.25 -3.92
CA GLY A 60 8.46 -15.15 -3.58
C GLY A 60 9.93 -15.54 -3.43
N ALA A 61 10.75 -14.62 -2.93
CA ALA A 61 12.19 -14.85 -2.75
C ALA A 61 12.48 -15.52 -1.40
N ASN A 62 13.03 -16.74 -1.44
CA ASN A 62 13.25 -17.66 -0.30
C ASN A 62 14.30 -17.22 0.76
N ASN A 63 14.73 -15.96 0.76
CA ASN A 63 15.87 -15.51 1.57
C ASN A 63 15.48 -14.76 2.86
N SER A 64 14.18 -14.65 3.17
CA SER A 64 13.67 -13.95 4.37
C SER A 64 12.62 -14.78 5.11
N ASN A 65 12.50 -14.61 6.43
CA ASN A 65 11.38 -15.20 7.19
C ASN A 65 10.06 -14.46 6.90
N ALA A 66 8.92 -15.09 7.22
CA ALA A 66 7.59 -14.55 6.90
C ALA A 66 7.33 -13.16 7.51
N THR A 67 7.76 -12.93 8.76
CA THR A 67 7.59 -11.61 9.41
C THR A 67 8.36 -10.53 8.68
N GLU A 68 9.60 -10.82 8.31
CA GLU A 68 10.45 -9.89 7.57
C GLU A 68 9.89 -9.61 6.16
N PHE A 69 9.46 -10.65 5.47
CA PHE A 69 8.83 -10.54 4.16
C PHE A 69 7.55 -9.68 4.22
N PHE A 70 6.72 -9.88 5.26
CA PHE A 70 5.53 -9.05 5.50
C PHE A 70 5.89 -7.58 5.70
N ILE A 71 6.89 -7.27 6.54
CA ILE A 71 7.33 -5.88 6.78
C ILE A 71 7.80 -5.24 5.48
N ARG A 72 8.59 -5.95 4.67
CA ARG A 72 9.04 -5.47 3.37
C ARG A 72 7.85 -5.14 2.45
N MET A 73 6.90 -6.05 2.30
CA MET A 73 5.72 -5.83 1.44
C MET A 73 4.85 -4.69 1.97
N LYS A 74 4.68 -4.59 3.30
CA LYS A 74 3.97 -3.49 3.93
C LYS A 74 4.64 -2.15 3.63
N ASN A 75 5.95 -2.04 3.79
CA ASN A 75 6.64 -0.76 3.55
C ASN A 75 6.60 -0.34 2.07
N PHE A 76 6.62 -1.29 1.13
CA PHE A 76 6.45 -0.95 -0.29
C PHE A 76 5.07 -0.39 -0.64
N GLU A 77 4.04 -0.75 0.12
CA GLU A 77 2.67 -0.34 -0.17
C GLU A 77 2.13 0.74 0.78
N PHE A 78 2.67 0.85 1.99
CA PHE A 78 2.24 1.80 3.02
C PHE A 78 3.41 2.71 3.40
N SER A 79 3.31 3.99 3.02
CA SER A 79 4.33 5.00 3.30
C SER A 79 4.01 5.91 4.47
N SER A 80 5.00 6.71 4.91
CA SER A 80 4.77 7.70 5.96
C SER A 80 3.75 8.77 5.55
N ALA A 81 3.63 9.06 4.25
CA ALA A 81 2.59 9.93 3.72
C ALA A 81 1.17 9.45 4.07
N LEU A 82 0.97 8.14 4.23
CA LEU A 82 -0.31 7.55 4.63
C LEU A 82 -0.42 7.34 6.14
N LEU A 83 0.66 6.85 6.76
CA LEU A 83 0.63 6.36 8.14
C LEU A 83 0.96 7.43 9.19
N ASN A 84 1.74 8.45 8.83
CA ASN A 84 2.31 9.42 9.78
C ASN A 84 1.99 10.88 9.41
N SER A 85 0.99 11.12 8.58
CA SER A 85 0.76 12.44 7.99
C SER A 85 0.09 13.47 8.91
N ASN A 86 -0.16 13.11 10.18
CA ASN A 86 -0.60 14.01 11.27
C ASN A 86 -1.79 14.93 10.94
N PHE A 87 -2.60 14.60 9.94
CA PHE A 87 -3.74 15.42 9.56
C PHE A 87 -4.87 15.28 10.56
N THR A 88 -5.46 16.40 10.95
CA THR A 88 -6.65 16.35 11.81
C THR A 88 -7.88 15.98 10.99
N THR A 89 -8.89 15.37 11.63
CA THR A 89 -10.17 15.10 10.97
C THR A 89 -10.83 16.40 10.46
N ASP A 90 -10.65 17.52 11.16
CA ASP A 90 -11.13 18.84 10.72
C ASP A 90 -10.44 19.33 9.45
N GLU A 91 -9.13 19.12 9.33
CA GLU A 91 -8.37 19.44 8.12
C GLU A 91 -8.82 18.58 6.93
N ILE A 92 -9.06 17.29 7.15
CA ILE A 92 -9.62 16.39 6.12
C ILE A 92 -10.99 16.87 5.67
N LYS A 93 -11.90 17.25 6.60
CA LYS A 93 -13.23 17.78 6.25
C LYS A 93 -13.14 19.09 5.48
N LYS A 94 -12.34 20.05 5.95
CA LYS A 94 -12.19 21.38 5.32
C LYS A 94 -11.57 21.30 3.93
N SER A 95 -10.76 20.29 3.66
CA SER A 95 -10.17 20.02 2.35
C SER A 95 -11.07 19.20 1.41
N ASN A 96 -12.34 19.00 1.78
CA ASN A 96 -13.28 18.13 1.05
C ASN A 96 -12.69 16.72 0.84
N TYR A 97 -12.10 16.17 1.90
CA TYR A 97 -11.47 14.85 1.95
C TYR A 97 -10.29 14.67 0.98
N GLN A 98 -9.66 15.75 0.52
CA GLN A 98 -8.49 15.71 -0.35
C GLN A 98 -7.40 16.67 0.14
N ILE A 99 -6.35 16.11 0.75
CA ILE A 99 -5.22 16.92 1.23
C ILE A 99 -4.11 16.89 0.18
N THR A 100 -3.63 18.08 -0.19
CA THR A 100 -2.48 18.24 -1.10
C THR A 100 -1.31 18.87 -0.36
N ARG A 101 -0.11 18.29 -0.49
CA ARG A 101 1.11 18.71 0.21
C ARG A 101 2.33 18.59 -0.70
N SER A 102 3.43 19.25 -0.34
CA SER A 102 4.73 18.96 -0.97
C SER A 102 5.23 17.60 -0.50
N PRO A 103 5.95 16.83 -1.34
CA PRO A 103 6.54 15.57 -0.92
C PRO A 103 7.42 15.71 0.33
N GLU A 104 8.19 16.81 0.43
CA GLU A 104 9.07 17.09 1.56
C GLU A 104 8.33 17.19 2.90
N SER A 105 7.10 17.72 2.91
CA SER A 105 6.31 17.81 4.14
C SER A 105 5.70 16.47 4.59
N LEU A 106 5.72 15.46 3.73
CA LEU A 106 5.15 14.13 4.00
C LEU A 106 6.21 13.07 4.27
N VAL A 107 7.42 13.24 3.71
CA VAL A 107 8.47 12.23 3.77
C VAL A 107 9.05 12.13 5.17
N ASN A 108 9.16 10.89 5.68
CA ASN A 108 9.95 10.63 6.86
C ASN A 108 11.35 10.11 6.48
N LYS A 109 12.32 11.02 6.40
CA LYS A 109 13.71 10.71 6.03
C LYS A 109 14.40 9.72 6.99
N SER A 110 13.91 9.55 8.22
CA SER A 110 14.51 8.56 9.14
C SER A 110 14.27 7.12 8.68
N LEU A 111 13.16 6.86 7.97
CA LEU A 111 12.81 5.53 7.47
C LEU A 111 13.72 5.05 6.34
N LEU A 112 14.55 5.94 5.76
CA LEU A 112 15.55 5.58 4.76
C LEU A 112 16.65 4.68 5.31
N LYS A 113 16.81 4.62 6.64
CA LYS A 113 17.79 3.76 7.32
C LYS A 113 17.25 2.36 7.62
N GLU A 114 15.96 2.14 7.42
CA GLU A 114 15.34 0.84 7.63
C GLU A 114 15.92 -0.20 6.65
N LYS A 115 15.90 -1.48 7.03
CA LYS A 115 16.32 -2.56 6.12
C LYS A 115 15.50 -2.60 4.83
N TYR A 116 14.22 -2.25 4.94
CA TYR A 116 13.29 -2.11 3.82
C TYR A 116 12.61 -0.74 3.89
N PRO A 117 13.24 0.33 3.38
CA PRO A 117 12.62 1.65 3.38
C PRO A 117 11.32 1.63 2.58
N PRO A 118 10.30 2.42 2.97
CA PRO A 118 9.06 2.46 2.23
C PRO A 118 9.24 3.15 0.86
N GLU A 119 8.43 2.72 -0.11
CA GLU A 119 8.61 3.09 -1.53
C GLU A 119 8.54 4.61 -1.71
N PHE A 120 7.62 5.31 -1.03
CA PHE A 120 7.50 6.76 -1.15
C PHE A 120 8.78 7.51 -0.75
N GLU A 121 9.42 7.09 0.34
CA GLU A 121 10.66 7.68 0.86
C GLU A 121 11.82 7.43 -0.12
N LEU A 122 11.89 6.22 -0.69
CA LEU A 122 12.85 5.91 -1.75
C LEU A 122 12.65 6.81 -2.96
N GLN A 123 11.40 6.95 -3.41
CA GLN A 123 11.06 7.76 -4.58
C GLN A 123 11.31 9.25 -4.34
N TYR A 124 11.19 9.74 -3.11
CA TYR A 124 11.57 11.12 -2.76
C TYR A 124 13.08 11.38 -2.90
N ILE A 125 13.94 10.39 -2.60
CA ILE A 125 15.41 10.54 -2.66
C ILE A 125 15.95 10.32 -4.08
N TYR A 126 15.43 9.32 -4.80
CA TYR A 126 16.04 8.86 -6.05
C TYR A 126 15.50 9.53 -7.30
N ARG A 127 14.35 10.20 -7.22
CA ARG A 127 13.78 10.90 -8.37
C ARG A 127 14.27 12.34 -8.42
N GLU A 128 14.43 12.88 -9.63
CA GLU A 128 14.89 14.25 -9.85
C GLU A 128 13.96 15.26 -9.14
N GLU A 129 14.53 16.32 -8.56
CA GLU A 129 13.83 17.27 -7.69
C GLU A 129 12.58 17.91 -8.33
N ASP A 130 12.57 18.06 -9.66
CA ASP A 130 11.48 18.65 -10.43
C ASP A 130 10.45 17.62 -10.92
N GLN A 131 10.73 16.32 -10.73
CA GLN A 131 9.86 15.27 -11.18
C GLN A 131 8.61 15.23 -10.28
N PHE A 132 8.68 15.38 -8.95
CA PHE A 132 7.52 15.28 -8.04
C PHE A 132 7.26 16.58 -7.29
N SER A 133 6.28 17.38 -7.74
CA SER A 133 6.04 18.69 -7.11
C SER A 133 4.93 18.68 -6.06
N LYS A 134 3.95 17.75 -6.16
CA LYS A 134 2.85 17.65 -5.18
C LYS A 134 2.39 16.21 -4.98
N VAL A 135 1.91 15.94 -3.77
CA VAL A 135 1.24 14.68 -3.40
C VAL A 135 -0.17 15.02 -2.96
N ARG A 136 -1.15 14.24 -3.43
CA ARG A 136 -2.55 14.34 -3.01
C ARG A 136 -2.98 13.03 -2.38
N ILE A 137 -3.56 13.12 -1.18
CA ILE A 137 -4.12 11.99 -0.45
C ILE A 137 -5.63 12.22 -0.35
N THR A 138 -6.41 11.26 -0.84
CA THR A 138 -7.87 11.25 -0.75
C THR A 138 -8.31 10.38 0.42
N TYR A 139 -9.29 10.84 1.18
CA TYR A 139 -9.85 10.13 2.34
C TYR A 139 -11.29 9.72 2.11
N ASN A 140 -11.74 8.65 2.78
CA ASN A 140 -13.17 8.34 2.89
C ASN A 140 -13.81 9.05 4.11
N LYS A 141 -15.11 8.84 4.32
CA LYS A 141 -15.86 9.43 5.44
C LYS A 141 -15.43 8.93 6.82
N ASP A 142 -14.71 7.82 6.87
CA ASP A 142 -14.10 7.27 8.09
C ASP A 142 -12.66 7.78 8.28
N PHE A 143 -12.25 8.79 7.50
CA PHE A 143 -10.94 9.41 7.56
C PHE A 143 -9.77 8.46 7.25
N LEU A 144 -10.02 7.39 6.49
CA LEU A 144 -8.97 6.52 5.98
C LEU A 144 -8.51 6.93 4.59
N PRO A 145 -7.18 6.89 4.32
CA PRO A 145 -6.64 7.28 3.02
C PRO A 145 -6.98 6.22 1.96
N THR A 146 -7.75 6.58 0.94
CA THR A 146 -8.20 5.65 -0.12
C THR A 146 -7.40 5.75 -1.40
N LYS A 147 -6.63 6.83 -1.58
CA LYS A 147 -5.87 7.07 -2.81
C LYS A 147 -4.71 8.01 -2.54
N ILE A 148 -3.57 7.71 -3.16
CA ILE A 148 -2.42 8.60 -3.25
C ILE A 148 -2.10 8.88 -4.72
N GLU A 149 -1.95 10.17 -5.02
CA GLU A 149 -1.64 10.67 -6.34
C GLU A 149 -0.41 11.56 -6.30
N TRP A 150 0.37 11.51 -7.36
CA TRP A 150 1.57 12.31 -7.57
C TRP A 150 1.33 13.28 -8.71
N TYR A 151 1.71 14.54 -8.52
CA TYR A 151 1.73 15.53 -9.58
C TYR A 151 3.15 15.60 -10.17
N TYR A 152 3.31 15.05 -11.36
CA TYR A 152 4.60 14.97 -12.06
C TYR A 152 4.43 15.04 -13.57
N LYS A 153 5.53 15.30 -14.28
CA LYS A 153 5.59 15.19 -15.73
C LYS A 153 5.85 13.73 -16.13
N GLY A 154 4.77 13.00 -16.39
CA GLY A 154 4.82 11.62 -16.88
C GLY A 154 4.67 11.53 -18.40
N GLU A 155 4.37 10.33 -18.90
CA GLU A 155 4.20 10.04 -20.34
C GLU A 155 3.11 10.90 -21.00
N GLU A 156 2.03 11.19 -20.27
CA GLU A 156 0.92 12.03 -20.74
C GLU A 156 1.08 13.51 -20.35
N GLY A 157 2.30 13.93 -19.99
CA GLY A 157 2.61 15.29 -19.57
C GLY A 157 2.40 15.54 -18.07
N LEU A 158 2.38 16.83 -17.71
CA LEU A 158 2.29 17.31 -16.33
C LEU A 158 0.85 17.20 -15.82
N LYS A 159 0.57 16.18 -15.01
CA LYS A 159 -0.76 15.95 -14.41
C LYS A 159 -0.68 15.14 -13.13
N TRP A 160 -1.83 14.88 -12.54
CA TRP A 160 -1.97 13.93 -11.44
C TRP A 160 -1.98 12.49 -11.98
N TYR A 161 -1.11 11.65 -11.44
CA TYR A 161 -1.07 10.21 -11.67
C TYR A 161 -1.38 9.50 -10.37
N THR A 162 -2.27 8.51 -10.42
CA THR A 162 -2.57 7.67 -9.25
C THR A 162 -1.42 6.70 -9.04
N TRP A 163 -0.81 6.76 -7.86
CA TRP A 163 0.24 5.82 -7.48
C TRP A 163 -0.37 4.55 -6.88
N ARG A 164 -1.29 4.70 -5.93
CA ARG A 164 -2.01 3.59 -5.27
C ARG A 164 -3.42 3.98 -4.87
N THR A 165 -4.27 2.95 -4.78
CA THR A 165 -5.60 2.99 -4.17
C THR A 165 -5.68 1.97 -3.04
N TYR A 166 -6.47 2.29 -2.02
CA TYR A 166 -6.64 1.49 -0.81
C TYR A 166 -8.13 1.30 -0.53
N SER A 167 -8.54 0.05 -0.31
CA SER A 167 -9.92 -0.29 0.05
C SER A 167 -9.98 -0.94 1.43
N TYR A 168 -10.99 -0.53 2.21
CA TYR A 168 -11.17 -0.93 3.61
C TYR A 168 -12.62 -1.30 3.95
N PRO A 169 -12.85 -2.39 4.69
CA PRO A 169 -11.98 -3.57 4.70
C PRO A 169 -11.87 -4.16 3.28
N PHE A 170 -10.96 -5.12 3.04
CA PHE A 170 -11.11 -6.05 1.92
C PHE A 170 -12.39 -6.85 2.16
N LYS A 171 -13.55 -6.35 1.70
CA LYS A 171 -14.91 -6.92 1.90
C LYS A 171 -15.23 -7.37 3.35
N ASN A 172 -14.67 -8.49 3.80
CA ASN A 172 -14.66 -9.03 5.16
C ASN A 172 -13.52 -10.08 5.31
N LYS A 173 -13.35 -10.65 6.52
CA LYS A 173 -12.33 -11.68 6.82
C LYS A 173 -12.47 -12.94 5.97
N GLU A 174 -13.69 -13.44 5.78
CA GLU A 174 -13.96 -14.68 5.07
C GLU A 174 -13.55 -14.59 3.60
N GLU A 175 -13.90 -13.49 2.94
CA GLU A 175 -13.47 -13.21 1.56
C GLU A 175 -11.95 -13.06 1.46
N PHE A 176 -11.31 -12.44 2.46
CA PHE A 176 -9.86 -12.31 2.49
C PHE A 176 -9.18 -13.68 2.61
N ASP A 177 -9.60 -14.50 3.58
CA ASP A 177 -9.02 -15.82 3.81
C ASP A 177 -9.27 -16.74 2.60
N LYS A 178 -10.47 -16.70 2.01
CA LYS A 178 -10.78 -17.45 0.79
C LYS A 178 -9.83 -17.07 -0.34
N ARG A 179 -9.65 -15.77 -0.58
CA ARG A 179 -8.75 -15.32 -1.64
C ARG A 179 -7.30 -15.66 -1.35
N LEU A 180 -6.86 -15.57 -0.10
CA LEU A 180 -5.52 -15.99 0.30
C LEU A 180 -5.27 -17.46 -0.04
N ASP A 181 -6.24 -18.33 0.26
CA ASP A 181 -6.15 -19.77 -0.04
C ASP A 181 -6.13 -20.05 -1.55
N GLU A 182 -6.92 -19.32 -2.33
CA GLU A 182 -6.91 -19.39 -3.80
C GLU A 182 -5.54 -18.98 -4.38
N GLU A 183 -4.97 -17.87 -3.90
CA GLU A 183 -3.66 -17.40 -4.37
C GLU A 183 -2.53 -18.37 -3.99
N MET A 184 -2.61 -19.00 -2.81
CA MET A 184 -1.66 -20.03 -2.40
C MET A 184 -1.69 -21.24 -3.34
N ALA A 185 -2.88 -21.74 -3.67
CA ALA A 185 -3.04 -22.86 -4.61
C ALA A 185 -2.50 -22.53 -6.01
N ASN A 186 -2.78 -21.33 -6.51
CA ASN A 186 -2.27 -20.87 -7.81
C ASN A 186 -0.74 -20.79 -7.83
N ILE A 187 -0.13 -20.29 -6.74
CA ILE A 187 1.34 -20.19 -6.63
C ILE A 187 1.98 -21.58 -6.63
N GLU A 188 1.39 -22.55 -5.92
CA GLU A 188 1.88 -23.94 -5.93
C GLU A 188 1.71 -24.61 -7.29
N GLU A 189 0.64 -24.33 -8.02
CA GLU A 189 0.45 -24.79 -9.39
C GLU A 189 1.52 -24.23 -10.33
N ILE A 190 1.74 -22.91 -10.31
CA ILE A 190 2.79 -22.26 -11.10
C ILE A 190 4.19 -22.82 -10.76
N SER A 191 4.47 -23.11 -9.48
CA SER A 191 5.75 -23.71 -9.08
C SER A 191 5.93 -25.10 -9.69
N ARG A 192 4.88 -25.94 -9.66
CA ARG A 192 4.92 -27.29 -10.24
C ARG A 192 5.09 -27.27 -11.76
N GLU A 193 4.44 -26.35 -12.47
CA GLU A 193 4.61 -26.21 -13.91
C GLU A 193 6.05 -25.84 -14.28
N ASN A 194 6.69 -24.93 -13.52
CA ASN A 194 8.06 -24.49 -13.79
C ASN A 194 9.15 -25.50 -13.38
N GLU A 195 8.85 -26.46 -12.51
CA GLU A 195 9.78 -27.54 -12.11
C GLU A 195 9.74 -28.74 -13.07
N GLY A 196 8.74 -28.81 -13.95
CA GLY A 196 8.54 -29.90 -14.90
C GLY A 196 9.23 -29.76 -16.26
N ASP A 197 9.87 -28.60 -16.52
CA ASP A 197 10.66 -28.27 -17.72
C ASP A 197 12.18 -28.41 -17.47
#